data_AF-A0A2H0BR44-F1
#
_entry.id   AF-A0A2H0BR44-F1
#
_cell.length_a   1.000
_cell.length_b   1.000
_cell.length_c   1.000
_cell.angle_alpha   90.00
_cell.angle_beta   90.00
_cell.angle_gamma   90.00
#
_symmetry.space_group_name_H-M   'P 1'
#
loop_
_entity.id
_entity.type
_entity.pdbx_description
1 polymer ?
#
loop_
_entity_poly.entity_id
_entity_poly.type
_entity_poly.pdbx_seq_one_letter_code
_entity_poly.pdbx_strand_id
1 'polypeptide(L)' 'ESGEEFDRLIREAVVKRDAESLLRIPVSLLEKAGQCGYKPILTLFGCLADMNVTPNELCYEAPFGVGYLTVRYTLG' A
#
# COMPACT_ATOMS: atom_id res chain seq x y z
N GLU A 1 15.49 -5.39 5.06
CA GLU A 1 14.49 -5.73 6.08
C GLU A 1 13.35 -4.70 6.15
N SER A 2 13.56 -3.45 6.56
CA SER A 2 12.48 -2.45 6.69
C SER A 2 11.64 -2.22 5.42
N GLY A 3 12.24 -2.32 4.23
CA GLY A 3 11.52 -2.20 2.95
C GLY A 3 10.56 -3.36 2.68
N GLU A 4 10.98 -4.61 2.90
CA GLU A 4 10.12 -5.78 2.73
C GLU A 4 8.95 -5.80 3.71
N GLU A 5 9.20 -5.38 4.97
CA GLU A 5 8.14 -5.22 5.96
C GLU A 5 7.13 -4.15 5.54
N PHE A 6 7.61 -2.98 5.08
CA PHE A 6 6.75 -1.94 4.54
C PHE A 6 5.92 -2.43 3.35
N ASP A 7 6.56 -3.11 2.38
CA ASP A 7 5.88 -3.63 1.20
C ASP A 7 4.78 -4.63 1.57
N ARG A 8 5.04 -5.53 2.53
CA ARG A 8 4.03 -6.47 3.04
C ARG A 8 2.84 -5.72 3.66
N LEU A 9 3.09 -4.72 4.50
CA LEU A 9 2.03 -3.92 5.14
C LEU A 9 1.19 -3.17 4.10
N ILE A 10 1.83 -2.58 3.09
CA ILE A 10 1.14 -1.92 1.99
C ILE A 10 0.26 -2.90 1.22
N ARG A 11 0.80 -4.05 0.81
CA ARG A 11 0.09 -5.08 0.04
C ARG A 11 -1.15 -5.59 0.79
N GLU A 12 -0.99 -5.92 2.07
CA GLU A 12 -2.10 -6.36 2.90
C GLU A 12 -3.18 -5.28 3.01
N ALA A 13 -2.77 -4.02 3.23
CA ALA A 13 -3.72 -2.93 3.38
C ALA A 13 -4.49 -2.63 2.08
N VAL A 14 -3.85 -2.63 0.91
CA VAL A 14 -4.53 -2.37 -0.37
C VAL A 14 -5.51 -3.47 -0.76
N VAL A 15 -5.21 -4.72 -0.45
CA VAL A 15 -6.11 -5.85 -0.70
C VAL A 15 -7.28 -5.86 0.29
N LYS A 16 -7.03 -5.53 1.57
CA LYS A 16 -8.08 -5.51 2.61
C LYS A 16 -8.84 -4.18 2.69
N ARG A 17 -8.44 -3.16 1.92
CA ARG A 17 -8.91 -1.76 2.05
C ARG A 17 -8.77 -1.22 3.48
N ASP A 18 -7.70 -1.60 4.16
CA ASP A 18 -7.47 -1.28 5.57
C ASP A 18 -6.61 -0.01 5.70
N ALA A 19 -7.29 1.14 5.67
CA ALA A 19 -6.65 2.45 5.86
C ALA A 19 -6.07 2.63 7.27
N GLU A 20 -6.70 2.00 8.27
CA GLU A 20 -6.30 2.15 9.67
C GLU A 20 -4.92 1.53 9.90
N SER A 21 -4.68 0.33 9.35
CA SER A 21 -3.38 -0.32 9.40
C SER A 21 -2.26 0.52 8.78
N LEU A 22 -2.55 1.26 7.70
CA LEU A 22 -1.57 2.18 7.10
C LEU A 22 -1.26 3.37 8.02
N LEU A 23 -2.28 3.98 8.62
CA LEU A 23 -2.11 5.13 9.50
C LEU A 23 -1.37 4.79 10.80
N ARG A 24 -1.37 3.52 11.20
CA ARG A 24 -0.66 3.01 12.39
C ARG A 24 0.79 2.64 12.11
N ILE A 25 1.26 2.71 10.86
CA ILE A 25 2.66 2.38 10.54
C ILE A 25 3.59 3.37 11.26
N PRO A 26 4.58 2.88 12.04
CA PRO A 26 5.51 3.75 12.75
C PRO A 26 6.30 4.63 11.78
N VAL A 27 6.44 5.93 12.11
CA VAL A 27 7.22 6.89 11.31
C VAL A 27 8.66 6.40 11.08
N SER A 28 9.27 5.78 12.09
CA SER A 28 10.61 5.22 11.99
C SER A 28 10.71 4.09 10.95
N LEU A 29 9.65 3.32 10.72
CA LEU A 29 9.61 2.31 9.66
C LEU A 29 9.50 2.98 8.28
N LEU A 30 8.64 3.99 8.15
CA LEU A 30 8.48 4.76 6.90
C LEU A 30 9.79 5.42 6.46
N GLU A 31 10.54 6.01 7.40
CA GLU A 31 11.84 6.64 7.13
C GLU A 31 12.89 5.61 6.74
N LYS A 32 12.97 4.49 7.48
CA LYS A 32 13.94 3.40 7.20
C LYS A 32 13.66 2.68 5.89
N ALA A 33 12.40 2.60 5.46
CA ALA A 33 12.02 1.96 4.21
C ALA A 33 12.41 2.79 2.97
N GLY A 34 12.72 4.10 3.11
CA GLY A 34 13.12 4.95 1.99
C GLY A 34 12.04 5.08 0.91
N GLN A 35 10.77 4.92 1.30
CA GLN A 35 9.65 4.78 0.37
C GLN A 35 9.14 6.13 -0.16
N CYS A 36 8.52 6.09 -1.34
CA CYS A 36 7.73 7.20 -1.88
C CYS A 36 6.22 6.89 -1.99
N GLY A 37 5.83 5.61 -1.83
CA GLY A 37 4.47 5.13 -2.09
C GLY A 37 3.43 5.38 -0.99
N TYR A 38 3.84 5.59 0.26
CA TYR A 38 2.92 5.69 1.40
C TYR A 38 1.91 6.84 1.27
N LYS A 39 2.37 8.06 0.99
CA LYS A 39 1.49 9.24 0.89
C LYS A 39 0.53 9.13 -0.31
N PRO A 40 0.97 8.78 -1.53
CA PRO A 40 0.06 8.54 -2.65
C PRO A 40 -1.01 7.48 -2.37
N ILE A 41 -0.65 6.38 -1.69
CA ILE A 41 -1.59 5.31 -1.34
C ILE A 41 -2.63 5.78 -0.32
N LEU A 42 -2.22 6.53 0.70
CA LEU A 42 -3.17 7.15 1.63
C LEU A 42 -4.14 8.10 0.93
N THR A 43 -3.64 8.92 -0.01
CA THR A 43 -4.50 9.79 -0.82
C THR A 43 -5.51 8.98 -1.63
N LEU A 44 -5.07 7.90 -2.28
CA LEU A 44 -5.95 6.99 -3.01
C LEU A 44 -7.03 6.42 -2.08
N PHE A 45 -6.67 5.97 -0.89
CA PHE A 45 -7.63 5.45 0.09
C PHE A 45 -8.66 6.49 0.51
N GLY A 46 -8.26 7.74 0.66
CA GLY A 46 -9.19 8.85 0.88
C GLY A 46 -10.17 9.03 -0.27
N CYS A 47 -9.71 8.95 -1.52
CA CYS A 47 -10.58 9.00 -2.69
C CYS A 47 -11.56 7.82 -2.76
N LEU A 48 -11.12 6.63 -2.32
CA LEU A 48 -11.91 5.39 -2.38
C LEU A 48 -12.78 5.15 -1.14
N ALA A 49 -12.74 6.01 -0.12
CA ALA A 49 -13.31 5.75 1.20
C ALA A 49 -14.80 5.35 1.15
N ASP A 50 -15.60 6.12 0.40
CA ASP A 50 -17.05 5.90 0.26
C ASP A 50 -17.42 5.24 -1.08
N MET A 51 -16.42 4.75 -1.83
CA MET A 51 -16.66 4.09 -3.11
C MET A 51 -16.84 2.58 -2.93
N ASN A 52 -17.83 2.03 -3.62
CA ASN A 52 -17.99 0.58 -3.74
C ASN A 52 -16.95 0.05 -4.74
N VAL A 53 -15.77 -0.34 -4.24
CA VAL A 53 -14.69 -0.88 -5.05
C VAL A 53 -14.19 -2.22 -4.56
N THR A 54 -13.86 -3.10 -5.50
CA THR A 54 -13.22 -4.39 -5.22
C THR A 54 -11.75 -4.33 -5.67
N PRO A 55 -10.78 -4.48 -4.74
CA PRO A 55 -9.37 -4.54 -5.09
C PRO A 55 -9.01 -5.90 -5.70
N ASN A 56 -8.08 -5.89 -6.65
CA ASN A 56 -7.47 -7.08 -7.22
C ASN A 56 -5.97 -6.84 -7.41
N GLU A 57 -5.14 -7.49 -6.61
CA GLU A 57 -3.69 -7.48 -6.81
C GLU A 57 -3.36 -8.22 -8.11
N LEU A 58 -2.59 -7.57 -9.00
CA LEU A 58 -2.23 -8.12 -10.30
C LEU A 58 -0.80 -8.67 -10.29
N CYS A 59 0.12 -7.92 -9.69
CA CYS A 59 1.53 -8.28 -9.64
C CYS A 59 2.23 -7.57 -8.47
N TYR A 60 3.25 -8.22 -7.91
CA TYR A 60 4.24 -7.61 -7.05
C TYR A 60 5.63 -8.12 -7.42
N GLU A 61 6.57 -7.20 -7.60
CA GLU A 61 7.97 -7.49 -7.93
C GLU A 61 8.90 -6.60 -7.10
N ALA A 62 10.11 -7.07 -6.79
CA ALA A 62 11.08 -6.29 -6.02
C ALA A 62 12.48 -6.22 -6.70
N PRO A 63 12.59 -5.83 -7.97
CA PRO A 63 13.87 -5.73 -8.67
C PRO A 63 14.77 -4.67 -8.02
N PHE A 64 16.07 -4.99 -7.92
CA PHE A 64 17.10 -4.09 -7.36
C PHE A 64 16.79 -3.58 -5.93
N GLY A 65 15.96 -4.29 -5.17
CA GLY A 65 15.57 -3.92 -3.81
C GLY A 65 14.47 -2.86 -3.71
N VAL A 66 13.76 -2.55 -4.81
CA VAL A 66 12.63 -1.62 -4.83
C VAL A 66 11.34 -2.38 -5.13
N GLY A 67 10.35 -2.25 -4.25
CA GLY A 67 9.03 -2.88 -4.40
C GLY A 67 8.13 -2.16 -5.41
N TYR A 68 7.54 -2.92 -6.33
CA TYR A 68 6.55 -2.47 -7.30
C TYR A 68 5.28 -3.30 -7.12
N LEU A 69 4.18 -2.63 -6.79
CA LEU A 69 2.88 -3.24 -6.58
C LEU A 69 1.87 -2.70 -7.59
N THR A 70 1.18 -3.60 -8.29
CA THR A 70 0.09 -3.25 -9.19
C THR A 70 -1.23 -3.81 -8.67
N VAL A 71 -2.18 -2.92 -8.40
CA VAL A 71 -3.55 -3.27 -7.96
C VAL A 71 -4.56 -2.60 -8.86
N ARG A 72 -5.59 -3.34 -9.25
CA ARG A 72 -6.76 -2.81 -9.96
C ARG A 72 -7.94 -2.72 -9.01
N TYR A 73 -8.62 -1.58 -9.00
CA TYR A 73 -9.90 -1.41 -8.29
C TYR A 73 -11.03 -1.40 -9.31
N THR A 74 -11.94 -2.36 -9.20
CA THR A 74 -13.16 -2.40 -10.02
C THR A 74 -14.28 -1.68 -9.27
N LEU A 75 -14.92 -0.70 -9.91
CA LEU A 75 -16.12 -0.06 -9.41
C LEU A 75 -17.29 -1.05 -9.47
N GLY A 76 -18.02 -1.18 -8.36
CA GLY A 76 -19.24 -1.99 -8.27
C GLY A 76 -20.49 -1.24 -8.66
#